data_AF-A0A0R2TUC2-F1
#
_entry.id   AF-A0A0R2TUC2-F1
#
_cell.length_a   1.000
_cell.length_b   1.000
_cell.length_c   1.000
_cell.angle_alpha   90.00
_cell.angle_beta   90.00
_cell.angle_gamma   90.00
#
_symmetry.space_group_name_H-M   'P 1'
#
loop_
_entity.id
_entity.type
_entity.pdbx_description
1 polymer ?
#
loop_
_entity_poly.entity_id
_entity_poly.type
_entity_poly.pdbx_seq_one_letter_code
_entity_poly.pdbx_strand_id
1 'polypeptide(L)'
;NENKSIDLIEPLFIYIVMGTLIGARLGEVLFYNWEYFQNNLIEIFLPIKRDINSSLFFGIIDGWRFIGYRGLASHGAAVGIITSMFIYKSKFKYDSILWIFDRIAIPIAIGGMFVRIGNFFNSEIVGNYTESNFGVVFLNRGEIFPRHPAQLYEAFGYLLLFLLLRQLYWKTDLKNKQGFIFGLFLSGLFSIRILVEYVKESQGGYIEELFGVLSTGQWLSIPLILTGFFFMLNSKKV
;
A
#
# COMPACT_ATOMS: atom_id res chain seq x y z
N ASN A 1 -18.66 -1.72 21.15
CA ASN A 1 -18.10 -3.06 21.46
C ASN A 1 -16.66 -3.08 21.96
N GLU A 2 -15.99 -1.95 22.19
CA GLU A 2 -14.57 -1.95 22.61
C GLU A 2 -14.23 -0.94 23.72
N ASN A 3 -15.24 -0.36 24.38
CA ASN A 3 -15.07 0.65 25.44
C ASN A 3 -14.18 1.86 25.06
N LYS A 4 -14.06 2.17 23.77
CA LYS A 4 -13.41 3.38 23.23
C LYS A 4 -14.47 4.26 22.59
N SER A 5 -14.31 5.59 22.71
CA SER A 5 -15.23 6.53 22.08
C SER A 5 -15.17 6.39 20.56
N ILE A 6 -16.34 6.46 19.92
CA ILE A 6 -16.47 6.46 18.47
C ILE A 6 -15.79 7.69 17.85
N ASP A 7 -15.71 8.79 18.61
CA ASP A 7 -15.07 10.05 18.22
C ASP A 7 -13.56 9.89 17.95
N LEU A 8 -12.95 8.77 18.36
CA LEU A 8 -11.55 8.48 18.11
C LEU A 8 -11.30 7.92 16.69
N ILE A 9 -12.35 7.45 16.00
CA ILE A 9 -12.25 6.84 14.67
C ILE A 9 -11.91 7.89 13.60
N GLU A 10 -12.57 9.05 13.64
CA GLU A 10 -12.34 10.12 12.66
C GLU A 10 -10.91 10.70 12.76
N PRO A 11 -10.39 11.04 13.94
CA PRO A 11 -8.97 11.37 14.09
C PRO A 11 -8.05 10.26 13.61
N LEU A 12 -8.35 8.99 13.90
CA LEU A 12 -7.52 7.87 13.41
C LEU A 12 -7.44 7.87 11.89
N PHE A 13 -8.59 8.00 11.22
CA PHE A 13 -8.67 8.10 9.77
C PHE A 13 -7.83 9.26 9.22
N ILE A 14 -7.97 10.46 9.80
CA ILE A 14 -7.19 11.64 9.40
C ILE A 14 -5.68 11.39 9.55
N TYR A 15 -5.25 10.82 10.68
CA TYR A 15 -3.84 10.53 10.91
C TYR A 15 -3.27 9.53 9.91
N ILE A 16 -4.04 8.50 9.53
CA ILE A 16 -3.63 7.51 8.53
C ILE A 16 -3.55 8.17 7.15
N VAL A 17 -4.57 8.91 6.73
CA VAL A 17 -4.59 9.56 5.41
C VAL A 17 -3.44 10.56 5.29
N MET A 18 -3.27 11.43 6.27
CA MET A 18 -2.19 12.42 6.28
C MET A 18 -0.81 11.75 6.33
N GLY A 19 -0.64 10.74 7.19
CA GLY A 19 0.60 9.97 7.28
C GLY A 19 0.95 9.28 5.97
N THR A 20 -0.04 8.70 5.30
CA THR A 20 0.12 8.03 4.00
C THR A 20 0.55 9.05 2.94
N LEU A 21 -0.15 10.17 2.80
CA LEU A 21 0.12 11.17 1.76
C LEU A 21 1.46 11.88 1.98
N ILE A 22 1.71 12.35 3.20
CA ILE A 22 2.97 13.02 3.57
C ILE A 22 4.14 12.04 3.44
N GLY A 23 3.99 10.85 4.01
CA GLY A 23 5.03 9.82 3.95
C GLY A 23 5.36 9.42 2.52
N ALA A 24 4.34 9.18 1.69
CA ALA A 24 4.53 8.82 0.29
C ALA A 24 5.25 9.91 -0.50
N ARG A 25 4.88 11.18 -0.26
CA ARG A 25 5.50 12.33 -0.93
C ARG A 25 6.94 12.55 -0.47
N LEU A 26 7.20 12.50 0.83
CA LEU A 26 8.55 12.64 1.37
C LEU A 26 9.45 11.48 0.96
N GLY A 27 8.91 10.26 0.88
CA GLY A 27 9.66 9.11 0.38
C GLY A 27 10.10 9.31 -1.07
N GLU A 28 9.22 9.81 -1.94
CA GLU A 28 9.57 10.14 -3.31
C GLU A 28 10.68 11.20 -3.37
N VAL A 29 10.49 12.29 -2.62
CA VAL A 29 11.38 13.45 -2.60
C VAL A 29 12.77 13.07 -2.08
N LEU A 30 12.85 12.35 -0.96
CA LEU A 30 14.11 12.08 -0.30
C LEU A 30 14.90 10.93 -0.93
N PHE A 31 14.22 9.88 -1.41
CA PHE A 31 14.91 8.68 -1.89
C PHE A 31 15.13 8.63 -3.40
N TYR A 32 14.28 9.30 -4.19
CA TYR A 32 14.34 9.19 -5.65
C TYR A 32 14.71 10.50 -6.33
N ASN A 33 14.23 11.64 -5.84
CA ASN A 33 14.27 12.90 -6.59
C ASN A 33 14.84 14.11 -5.82
N TRP A 34 15.70 13.86 -4.82
CA TRP A 34 16.21 14.92 -3.94
C TRP A 34 16.94 16.03 -4.71
N GLU A 35 17.72 15.66 -5.73
CA GLU A 35 18.50 16.62 -6.52
C GLU A 35 17.64 17.68 -7.21
N TYR A 36 16.43 17.31 -7.60
CA TYR A 36 15.44 18.21 -8.20
C TYR A 36 14.72 19.04 -7.13
N PHE A 37 14.25 18.39 -6.07
CA PHE A 37 13.40 19.04 -5.06
C PHE A 37 14.15 20.00 -4.14
N GLN A 38 15.45 19.80 -3.91
CA GLN A 38 16.28 20.75 -3.14
C GLN A 38 16.25 22.16 -3.76
N ASN A 39 16.05 22.25 -5.08
CA ASN A 39 15.94 23.51 -5.82
C ASN A 39 14.48 23.96 -6.04
N ASN A 40 13.49 23.11 -5.70
CA ASN A 40 12.07 23.33 -5.97
C ASN A 40 11.21 22.93 -4.75
N LEU A 41 11.54 23.46 -3.57
CA LEU A 41 10.96 23.04 -2.28
C LEU A 41 9.43 23.17 -2.21
N ILE A 42 8.84 24.13 -2.92
CA ILE A 42 7.38 24.34 -2.89
C ILE A 42 6.62 23.20 -3.57
N GLU A 43 7.25 22.53 -4.55
CA GLU A 43 6.70 21.36 -5.24
C GLU A 43 6.60 20.14 -4.30
N ILE A 44 7.32 20.12 -3.18
CA ILE A 44 7.20 19.04 -2.20
C ILE A 44 5.77 19.00 -1.63
N PHE A 45 5.23 20.17 -1.29
CA PHE A 45 3.95 20.29 -0.58
C PHE A 45 2.74 20.47 -1.49
N LEU A 46 2.97 21.09 -2.66
CA LEU A 46 1.91 21.45 -3.59
C LEU A 46 1.91 20.52 -4.82
N PRO A 47 0.73 20.16 -5.36
CA PRO A 47 0.57 19.34 -6.56
C PRO A 47 0.85 20.12 -7.86
N ILE A 48 1.93 20.89 -7.87
CA ILE A 48 2.34 21.77 -8.97
C ILE A 48 3.77 21.44 -9.40
N LYS A 49 4.08 21.76 -10.65
CA LYS A 49 5.42 21.66 -11.22
C LYS A 49 5.77 22.93 -11.96
N ARG A 50 7.02 23.39 -11.86
CA ARG A 50 7.49 24.55 -12.60
C ARG A 50 7.55 24.22 -14.09
N ASP A 51 6.85 25.01 -14.89
CA ASP A 51 6.76 24.87 -16.34
C ASP A 51 6.51 26.25 -16.95
N ILE A 52 7.53 26.78 -17.61
CA ILE A 52 7.61 28.16 -18.13
C ILE A 52 6.50 28.44 -19.16
N ASN A 53 5.99 27.40 -19.83
CA ASN A 53 4.98 27.54 -20.89
C ASN A 53 3.54 27.31 -20.39
N SER A 54 3.36 27.18 -19.08
CA SER A 54 2.08 26.85 -18.46
C SER A 54 1.64 27.90 -17.47
N SER A 55 0.34 27.97 -17.24
CA SER A 55 -0.25 28.84 -16.24
C SER A 55 -1.23 28.08 -15.34
N LEU A 56 -1.21 28.44 -14.07
CA LEU A 56 -2.05 27.90 -13.01
C LEU A 56 -3.30 28.78 -12.86
N PHE A 57 -4.40 28.19 -12.36
CA PHE A 57 -5.66 28.90 -12.08
C PHE A 57 -6.18 29.73 -13.27
N PHE A 58 -6.35 29.10 -14.44
CA PHE A 58 -6.89 29.76 -15.63
C PHE A 58 -6.09 30.99 -16.11
N GLY A 59 -4.76 31.00 -15.92
CA GLY A 59 -3.90 32.09 -16.42
C GLY A 59 -3.52 33.15 -15.39
N ILE A 60 -3.83 32.95 -14.11
CA ILE A 60 -3.53 33.93 -13.06
C ILE A 60 -2.05 33.85 -12.62
N ILE A 61 -1.44 32.67 -12.67
CA ILE A 61 -0.06 32.45 -12.25
C ILE A 61 0.72 31.77 -13.37
N ASP A 62 1.66 32.49 -13.97
CA ASP A 62 2.51 31.95 -15.04
C ASP A 62 3.71 31.16 -14.48
N GLY A 63 4.19 30.19 -15.26
CA GLY A 63 5.36 29.38 -14.94
C GLY A 63 5.09 28.15 -14.08
N TRP A 64 3.80 27.79 -13.87
CA TRP A 64 3.40 26.67 -13.02
C TRP A 64 2.29 25.85 -13.65
N ARG A 65 2.46 24.52 -13.62
CA ARG A 65 1.49 23.55 -14.10
C ARG A 65 0.93 22.73 -12.95
N PHE A 66 -0.40 22.58 -12.91
CA PHE A 66 -1.03 21.61 -12.02
C PHE A 66 -0.79 20.20 -12.58
N ILE A 67 -0.09 19.36 -11.83
CA ILE A 67 0.22 17.97 -12.22
C ILE A 67 -0.51 16.93 -11.36
N GLY A 68 -1.19 17.38 -10.29
CA GLY A 68 -1.78 16.49 -9.29
C GLY A 68 -0.71 15.88 -8.37
N TYR A 69 -1.14 15.01 -7.45
CA TYR A 69 -0.24 14.25 -6.58
C TYR A 69 0.35 13.04 -7.31
N ARG A 70 1.22 13.29 -8.29
CA ARG A 70 2.08 12.29 -8.95
C ARG A 70 3.43 12.23 -8.24
N GLY A 71 4.12 11.08 -8.29
CA GLY A 71 5.39 10.86 -7.58
C GLY A 71 5.13 10.60 -6.09
N LEU A 72 4.68 9.38 -5.79
CA LEU A 72 4.36 8.91 -4.46
C LEU A 72 5.06 7.56 -4.25
N ALA A 73 5.91 7.47 -3.23
CA ALA A 73 6.64 6.26 -2.92
C ALA A 73 5.87 5.39 -1.90
N SER A 74 5.62 4.13 -2.24
CA SER A 74 4.91 3.18 -1.36
C SER A 74 5.64 2.92 -0.03
N HIS A 75 6.97 2.82 -0.04
CA HIS A 75 7.79 2.67 1.18
C HIS A 75 7.68 3.90 2.08
N GLY A 76 7.70 5.10 1.50
CA GLY A 76 7.45 6.34 2.23
C GLY A 76 6.07 6.37 2.87
N ALA A 77 5.05 5.90 2.13
CA ALA A 77 3.69 5.77 2.64
C ALA A 77 3.63 4.85 3.88
N ALA A 78 4.31 3.69 3.82
CA ALA A 78 4.38 2.74 4.92
C ALA A 78 5.04 3.35 6.17
N VAL A 79 6.18 4.02 6.01
CA VAL A 79 6.87 4.72 7.10
C VAL A 79 5.98 5.82 7.69
N GLY A 80 5.30 6.59 6.84
CA GLY A 80 4.36 7.63 7.26
C GLY A 80 3.17 7.07 8.07
N ILE A 81 2.57 5.96 7.64
CA ILE A 81 1.49 5.29 8.39
C ILE A 81 1.99 4.83 9.76
N ILE A 82 3.13 4.12 9.81
CA ILE A 82 3.70 3.63 11.07
C ILE A 82 3.97 4.79 12.03
N THR A 83 4.59 5.87 11.53
CA THR A 83 4.89 7.08 12.30
C THR A 83 3.61 7.73 12.82
N SER A 84 2.59 7.89 11.98
CA SER A 84 1.27 8.38 12.39
C SER A 84 0.64 7.52 13.49
N MET A 85 0.83 6.19 13.47
CA MET A 85 0.30 5.31 14.51
C MET A 85 1.02 5.50 15.85
N PHE A 86 2.34 5.72 15.85
CA PHE A 86 3.06 6.07 17.07
C PHE A 86 2.59 7.41 17.65
N ILE A 87 2.40 8.43 16.81
CA ILE A 87 1.90 9.74 17.24
C ILE A 87 0.46 9.62 17.77
N TYR A 88 -0.41 8.95 17.04
CA TYR A 88 -1.82 8.75 17.42
C TYR A 88 -1.93 8.00 18.75
N LYS A 89 -1.18 6.90 18.93
CA LYS A 89 -1.08 6.17 20.20
C LYS A 89 -0.72 7.12 21.35
N SER A 90 0.30 7.94 21.14
CA SER A 90 0.84 8.84 22.16
C SER A 90 -0.15 9.96 22.52
N LYS A 91 -0.83 10.53 21.52
CA LYS A 91 -1.80 11.62 21.69
C LYS A 91 -3.09 11.17 22.37
N PHE A 92 -3.63 10.02 21.95
CA PHE A 92 -4.92 9.52 22.44
C PHE A 92 -4.78 8.45 23.54
N LYS A 93 -3.57 8.27 24.08
CA LYS A 93 -3.24 7.39 25.20
C LYS A 93 -3.79 5.97 25.02
N TYR A 94 -3.59 5.40 23.83
CA TYR A 94 -3.86 3.98 23.62
C TYR A 94 -2.76 3.13 24.24
N ASP A 95 -3.15 2.05 24.93
CA ASP A 95 -2.21 1.20 25.65
C ASP A 95 -1.30 0.41 24.70
N SER A 96 -1.80 0.05 23.52
CA SER A 96 -1.10 -0.82 22.56
C SER A 96 -1.22 -0.33 21.12
N ILE A 97 -0.08 -0.25 20.44
CA ILE A 97 -0.05 0.03 18.99
C ILE A 97 -0.53 -1.17 18.17
N LEU A 98 -0.27 -2.39 18.65
CA LEU A 98 -0.72 -3.63 18.00
C LEU A 98 -2.24 -3.72 17.99
N TRP A 99 -2.89 -3.22 19.04
CA TRP A 99 -4.34 -3.08 19.08
C TRP A 99 -4.86 -2.19 17.94
N ILE A 100 -4.18 -1.07 17.66
CA ILE A 100 -4.57 -0.19 16.53
C ILE A 100 -4.31 -0.91 15.20
N PHE A 101 -3.16 -1.57 15.07
CA PHE A 101 -2.81 -2.32 13.87
C PHE A 101 -3.81 -3.43 13.53
N ASP A 102 -4.29 -4.19 14.52
CA ASP A 102 -5.31 -5.22 14.31
C ASP A 102 -6.61 -4.67 13.68
N ARG A 103 -6.98 -3.43 14.01
CA ARG A 103 -8.22 -2.80 13.52
C ARG A 103 -8.06 -2.21 12.15
N ILE A 104 -6.93 -1.56 11.87
CA ILE A 104 -6.68 -0.93 10.57
C ILE A 104 -6.28 -1.95 9.50
N ALA A 105 -5.75 -3.12 9.89
CA ALA A 105 -5.42 -4.20 8.96
C ALA A 105 -6.62 -4.63 8.09
N ILE A 106 -7.83 -4.62 8.66
CA ILE A 106 -9.06 -4.99 7.98
C ILE A 106 -9.38 -4.01 6.83
N PRO A 107 -9.58 -2.69 7.05
CA PRO A 107 -9.83 -1.75 5.96
C PRO A 107 -8.63 -1.62 5.01
N ILE A 108 -7.39 -1.83 5.46
CA ILE A 108 -6.22 -1.83 4.56
C ILE A 108 -6.29 -2.98 3.56
N ALA A 109 -6.77 -4.17 3.95
CA ALA A 109 -6.92 -5.30 3.03
C ALA A 109 -7.86 -4.99 1.85
N ILE A 110 -9.04 -4.42 2.11
CA ILE A 110 -9.95 -4.01 1.04
C ILE A 110 -9.45 -2.77 0.29
N GLY A 111 -8.71 -1.86 0.95
CA GLY A 111 -7.98 -0.78 0.29
C GLY A 111 -6.98 -1.33 -0.73
N GLY A 112 -6.23 -2.37 -0.36
CA GLY A 112 -5.31 -3.08 -1.25
C GLY A 112 -6.00 -3.67 -2.48
N MET A 113 -7.21 -4.23 -2.32
CA MET A 113 -8.04 -4.69 -3.44
C MET A 113 -8.34 -3.54 -4.41
N PHE A 114 -8.81 -2.39 -3.91
CA PHE A 114 -9.12 -1.24 -4.75
C PHE A 114 -7.88 -0.67 -5.46
N VAL A 115 -6.72 -0.66 -4.79
CA VAL A 115 -5.45 -0.26 -5.42
C VAL A 115 -5.15 -1.17 -6.62
N ARG A 116 -5.31 -2.49 -6.48
CA ARG A 116 -5.05 -3.43 -7.59
C ARG A 116 -6.06 -3.31 -8.72
N ILE A 117 -7.33 -3.02 -8.42
CA ILE A 117 -8.33 -2.68 -9.44
C ILE A 117 -7.93 -1.38 -10.17
N GLY A 118 -7.42 -0.37 -9.46
CA GLY A 118 -6.87 0.84 -10.06
C GLY A 118 -5.70 0.55 -11.00
N ASN A 119 -4.74 -0.29 -10.59
CA ASN A 119 -3.63 -0.71 -11.45
C ASN A 119 -4.12 -1.45 -12.71
N PHE A 120 -5.17 -2.26 -12.58
CA PHE A 120 -5.79 -2.92 -13.73
C PHE A 120 -6.33 -1.92 -14.75
N PHE A 121 -7.10 -0.92 -14.31
CA PHE A 121 -7.60 0.14 -15.19
C PHE A 121 -6.48 0.97 -15.82
N ASN A 122 -5.40 1.22 -15.08
CA ASN A 122 -4.25 1.96 -15.58
C ASN A 122 -3.32 1.12 -16.47
N SER A 123 -3.55 -0.19 -16.61
CA SER A 123 -2.66 -1.13 -17.32
C SER A 123 -1.24 -1.23 -16.74
N GLU A 124 -1.12 -1.10 -15.42
CA GLU A 124 0.15 -1.15 -14.68
C GLU A 124 0.37 -2.52 -14.02
N ILE A 125 1.62 -2.97 -13.90
CA ILE A 125 1.97 -4.20 -13.15
C ILE A 125 1.25 -5.45 -13.71
N VAL A 126 1.29 -5.60 -15.04
CA VAL A 126 0.61 -6.69 -15.76
C VAL A 126 1.30 -8.05 -15.57
N GLY A 127 0.60 -9.11 -15.95
CA GLY A 127 1.15 -10.46 -15.98
C GLY A 127 2.03 -10.77 -17.17
N ASN A 128 2.63 -11.96 -17.17
CA ASN A 128 3.27 -12.56 -18.34
C ASN A 128 2.22 -12.82 -19.44
N TYR A 129 2.68 -12.92 -20.68
CA TYR A 129 1.85 -13.35 -21.81
C TYR A 129 1.19 -14.69 -21.52
N THR A 130 -0.06 -14.84 -21.96
CA THR A 130 -0.85 -16.03 -21.69
C THR A 130 -1.63 -16.44 -22.92
N GLU A 131 -1.73 -17.74 -23.14
CA GLU A 131 -2.60 -18.34 -24.17
C GLU A 131 -3.99 -18.67 -23.60
N SER A 132 -4.24 -18.32 -22.34
CA SER A 132 -5.52 -18.57 -21.67
C SER A 132 -6.65 -17.71 -22.24
N ASN A 133 -7.86 -18.27 -22.30
CA ASN A 133 -9.10 -17.56 -22.65
C ASN A 133 -9.48 -16.44 -21.65
N PHE A 134 -8.80 -16.37 -20.51
CA PHE A 134 -8.98 -15.32 -19.51
C PHE A 134 -7.90 -14.22 -19.56
N GLY A 135 -7.06 -14.23 -20.60
CA GLY A 135 -6.06 -13.19 -20.82
C GLY A 135 -6.70 -11.85 -21.20
N VAL A 136 -6.06 -10.76 -20.79
CA VAL A 136 -6.49 -9.39 -21.08
C VAL A 136 -5.44 -8.69 -21.93
N VAL A 137 -5.87 -8.03 -23.00
CA VAL A 137 -5.00 -7.19 -23.84
C VAL A 137 -5.00 -5.78 -23.25
N PHE A 138 -3.86 -5.37 -22.69
CA PHE A 138 -3.70 -4.08 -22.03
C PHE A 138 -3.33 -2.97 -23.03
N LEU A 139 -4.33 -2.51 -23.79
CA LEU A 139 -4.15 -1.53 -24.88
C LEU A 139 -3.49 -0.21 -24.45
N ASN A 140 -3.80 0.29 -23.25
CA ASN A 140 -3.22 1.54 -22.74
C ASN A 140 -1.70 1.42 -22.49
N ARG A 141 -1.19 0.19 -22.35
CA ARG A 141 0.24 -0.12 -22.25
C ARG A 141 0.89 -0.44 -23.62
N GLY A 142 0.10 -0.46 -24.71
CA GLY A 142 0.57 -0.81 -26.05
C GLY A 142 0.72 -2.31 -26.29
N GLU A 143 0.11 -3.15 -25.44
CA GLU A 143 0.15 -4.60 -25.60
C GLU A 143 -0.75 -5.05 -26.75
N ILE A 144 -0.24 -5.95 -27.59
CA ILE A 144 -0.96 -6.56 -28.71
C ILE A 144 -1.38 -8.01 -28.45
N PHE A 145 -0.78 -8.65 -27.45
CA PHE A 145 -1.09 -10.02 -27.05
C PHE A 145 -1.70 -10.06 -25.64
N PRO A 146 -2.56 -11.05 -25.36
CA PRO A 146 -3.18 -11.19 -24.05
C PRO A 146 -2.14 -11.55 -22.98
N ARG A 147 -2.30 -10.93 -21.80
CA ARG A 147 -1.49 -11.18 -20.61
C ARG A 147 -2.38 -11.61 -19.44
N HIS A 148 -1.80 -12.29 -18.47
CA HIS A 148 -2.50 -12.57 -17.22
C HIS A 148 -2.92 -11.25 -16.55
N PRO A 149 -4.20 -11.03 -16.21
CA PRO A 149 -4.63 -9.89 -15.41
C PRO A 149 -4.26 -10.10 -13.93
N ALA A 150 -2.96 -10.19 -13.65
CA ALA A 150 -2.42 -10.50 -12.32
C ALA A 150 -2.93 -9.56 -11.22
N GLN A 151 -3.24 -8.31 -11.57
CA GLN A 151 -3.83 -7.34 -10.65
C GLN A 151 -5.20 -7.80 -10.16
N LEU A 152 -6.02 -8.41 -11.02
CA LEU A 152 -7.32 -8.96 -10.60
C LEU A 152 -7.17 -10.21 -9.73
N TYR A 153 -6.12 -11.01 -9.96
CA TYR A 153 -5.80 -12.15 -9.10
C TYR A 153 -5.39 -11.67 -7.69
N GLU A 154 -4.52 -10.66 -7.59
CA GLU A 154 -4.17 -10.02 -6.30
C GLU A 154 -5.42 -9.41 -5.64
N ALA A 155 -6.23 -8.65 -6.40
CA ALA A 155 -7.44 -8.01 -5.90
C ALA A 155 -8.42 -9.03 -5.30
N PHE A 156 -8.65 -10.14 -5.99
CA PHE A 156 -9.51 -11.20 -5.49
C PHE A 156 -8.94 -11.87 -4.24
N GLY A 157 -7.64 -12.14 -4.19
CA GLY A 157 -6.98 -12.62 -2.99
C GLY A 157 -7.16 -11.66 -1.81
N TYR A 158 -6.99 -10.36 -2.02
CA TYR A 158 -7.17 -9.33 -0.99
C TYR A 158 -8.62 -9.19 -0.53
N LEU A 159 -9.59 -9.41 -1.41
CA LEU A 159 -11.01 -9.50 -1.04
C LEU A 159 -11.26 -10.69 -0.11
N LEU A 160 -10.75 -11.88 -0.45
CA LEU A 160 -10.87 -13.07 0.40
C LEU A 160 -10.20 -12.85 1.76
N LEU A 161 -9.02 -12.23 1.77
CA LEU A 161 -8.32 -11.87 3.00
C LEU A 161 -9.15 -10.88 3.84
N PHE A 162 -9.72 -9.84 3.23
CA PHE A 162 -10.60 -8.90 3.92
C PHE A 162 -11.79 -9.62 4.55
N LEU A 163 -12.48 -10.48 3.80
CA LEU A 163 -13.62 -11.24 4.30
C LEU A 163 -13.22 -12.16 5.47
N LEU A 164 -12.07 -12.83 5.37
CA LEU A 164 -11.51 -13.65 6.43
C LEU A 164 -11.22 -12.82 7.69
N LEU A 165 -10.45 -11.73 7.57
CA LEU A 165 -10.09 -10.88 8.71
C LEU A 165 -11.32 -10.28 9.37
N ARG A 166 -12.28 -9.80 8.56
CA ARG A 166 -13.57 -9.27 9.05
C ARG A 166 -14.35 -10.36 9.78
N GLN A 167 -14.46 -11.56 9.22
CA GLN A 167 -15.17 -12.67 9.85
C GLN A 167 -14.53 -13.03 11.18
N LEU A 168 -13.21 -13.19 11.24
CA LEU A 168 -12.48 -13.50 12.47
C LEU A 168 -12.65 -12.41 13.52
N TYR A 169 -12.56 -11.14 13.13
CA TYR A 169 -12.73 -10.01 14.05
C TYR A 169 -14.13 -9.99 14.69
N TRP A 170 -15.20 -10.23 13.91
CA TRP A 170 -16.57 -10.13 14.42
C TRP A 170 -17.11 -11.41 15.06
N LYS A 171 -16.64 -12.58 14.63
CA LYS A 171 -17.20 -13.89 15.03
C LYS A 171 -16.35 -14.67 16.02
N THR A 172 -15.14 -14.20 16.34
CA THR A 172 -14.24 -14.92 17.25
C THR A 172 -13.65 -13.99 18.32
N ASP A 173 -13.05 -14.60 19.34
CA ASP A 173 -12.29 -13.90 20.38
C ASP A 173 -10.90 -13.43 19.94
N LEU A 174 -10.50 -13.66 18.68
CA LEU A 174 -9.18 -13.29 18.18
C LEU A 174 -8.96 -11.77 18.19
N LYS A 175 -10.02 -10.96 18.18
CA LYS A 175 -9.93 -9.50 18.38
C LYS A 175 -9.32 -9.09 19.72
N ASN A 176 -9.35 -9.98 20.72
CA ASN A 176 -8.77 -9.76 22.05
C ASN A 176 -7.30 -10.21 22.11
N LYS A 177 -6.78 -10.88 21.08
CA LYS A 177 -5.37 -11.27 20.98
C LYS A 177 -4.60 -10.22 20.21
N GLN A 178 -3.96 -9.30 20.92
CA GLN A 178 -3.27 -8.17 20.31
C GLN A 178 -2.15 -8.65 19.36
N GLY A 179 -2.15 -8.12 18.14
CA GLY A 179 -1.21 -8.45 17.07
C GLY A 179 -1.60 -9.67 16.22
N PHE A 180 -2.63 -10.43 16.61
CA PHE A 180 -3.01 -11.63 15.86
C PHE A 180 -3.59 -11.27 14.47
N ILE A 181 -4.54 -10.33 14.42
CA ILE A 181 -5.21 -9.96 13.17
C ILE A 181 -4.23 -9.24 12.24
N PHE A 182 -3.38 -8.38 12.80
CA PHE A 182 -2.31 -7.74 12.06
C PHE A 182 -1.30 -8.76 11.50
N GLY A 183 -0.90 -9.75 12.31
CA GLY A 183 -0.01 -10.82 11.86
C GLY A 183 -0.62 -11.69 10.76
N LEU A 184 -1.91 -12.01 10.87
CA LEU A 184 -2.65 -12.72 9.83
C LEU A 184 -2.79 -11.89 8.55
N PHE A 185 -3.01 -10.58 8.68
CA PHE A 185 -3.02 -9.67 7.55
C PHE A 185 -1.68 -9.65 6.82
N LEU A 186 -0.56 -9.48 7.54
CA LEU A 186 0.78 -9.49 6.94
C LEU A 186 1.05 -10.82 6.24
N SER A 187 0.91 -11.93 6.95
CA SER A 187 1.15 -13.26 6.37
C SER A 187 0.24 -13.55 5.17
N GLY A 188 -1.05 -13.25 5.27
CA GLY A 188 -2.02 -13.48 4.20
C GLY A 188 -1.74 -12.62 2.96
N LEU A 189 -1.57 -11.30 3.14
CA LEU A 189 -1.35 -10.35 2.05
C LEU A 189 -0.08 -10.71 1.24
N PHE A 190 1.02 -10.98 1.94
CA PHE A 190 2.29 -11.30 1.30
C PHE A 190 2.34 -12.72 0.76
N SER A 191 1.56 -13.67 1.30
CA SER A 191 1.39 -14.99 0.69
C SER A 191 0.65 -14.90 -0.65
N ILE A 192 -0.44 -14.13 -0.71
CA ILE A 192 -1.15 -13.85 -1.97
C ILE A 192 -0.20 -13.22 -2.98
N ARG A 193 0.60 -12.24 -2.53
CA ARG A 193 1.62 -11.60 -3.37
C ARG A 193 2.58 -12.62 -3.97
N ILE A 194 3.19 -13.49 -3.16
CA ILE A 194 4.11 -14.54 -3.67
C ILE A 194 3.43 -15.41 -4.72
N LEU A 195 2.18 -15.85 -4.47
CA LEU A 195 1.45 -16.72 -5.39
C LEU A 195 1.18 -16.05 -6.74
N VAL A 196 0.76 -14.78 -6.73
CA VAL A 196 0.44 -14.06 -7.96
C VAL A 196 1.72 -13.61 -8.69
N GLU A 197 2.82 -13.42 -7.98
CA GLU A 197 4.09 -13.00 -8.58
C GLU A 197 4.63 -14.02 -9.60
N TYR A 198 4.29 -15.32 -9.47
CA TYR A 198 4.65 -16.34 -10.47
C TYR A 198 4.05 -16.12 -11.86
N VAL A 199 2.93 -15.40 -11.95
CA VAL A 199 2.29 -15.05 -13.23
C VAL A 199 2.53 -13.60 -13.62
N LYS A 200 3.33 -12.86 -12.82
CA LYS A 200 3.66 -11.46 -13.08
C LYS A 200 4.88 -11.33 -13.95
N GLU A 201 4.86 -10.28 -14.77
CA GLU A 201 6.06 -9.83 -15.43
C GLU A 201 7.02 -9.27 -14.38
N SER A 202 8.27 -9.73 -14.42
CA SER A 202 9.30 -9.22 -13.50
C SER A 202 9.51 -7.74 -13.74
N GLN A 203 9.56 -6.98 -12.64
CA GLN A 203 9.94 -5.58 -12.65
C GLN A 203 11.45 -5.40 -12.56
N GLY A 204 12.21 -6.50 -12.47
CA GLY A 204 13.63 -6.52 -12.17
C GLY A 204 13.93 -6.04 -10.75
N GLY A 205 15.17 -5.61 -10.55
CA GLY A 205 15.64 -5.01 -9.31
C GLY A 205 16.88 -5.69 -8.77
N TYR A 206 17.64 -4.94 -8.00
CA TYR A 206 18.95 -5.34 -7.47
C TYR A 206 18.93 -6.68 -6.72
N ILE A 207 17.86 -6.98 -5.97
CA ILE A 207 17.76 -8.22 -5.19
C ILE A 207 17.57 -9.43 -6.11
N GLU A 208 16.78 -9.29 -7.16
CA GLU A 208 16.56 -10.34 -8.16
C GLU A 208 17.84 -10.60 -8.96
N GLU A 209 18.56 -9.55 -9.33
CA GLU A 209 19.87 -9.66 -10.00
C GLU A 209 20.93 -10.34 -9.13
N LEU A 210 20.91 -10.07 -7.81
CA LEU A 210 21.91 -10.61 -6.87
C LEU A 210 21.66 -12.09 -6.53
N PHE A 211 20.39 -12.50 -6.36
CA PHE A 211 20.04 -13.83 -5.86
C PHE A 211 19.38 -14.75 -6.89
N GLY A 212 18.90 -14.28 -8.03
CA GLY A 212 18.52 -15.05 -9.23
C GLY A 212 17.41 -16.11 -9.12
N VAL A 213 16.89 -16.39 -7.92
CA VAL A 213 15.94 -17.50 -7.66
C VAL A 213 14.49 -17.05 -7.58
N LEU A 214 14.24 -15.87 -7.02
CA LEU A 214 12.92 -15.31 -6.79
C LEU A 214 12.90 -13.86 -7.27
N SER A 215 11.71 -13.37 -7.64
CA SER A 215 11.58 -11.95 -8.01
C SER A 215 11.82 -11.04 -6.81
N THR A 216 12.13 -9.76 -7.08
CA THR A 216 12.23 -8.75 -6.01
C THR A 216 10.97 -8.72 -5.13
N GLY A 217 9.78 -8.88 -5.74
CA GLY A 217 8.51 -8.92 -5.02
C GLY A 217 8.36 -10.11 -4.07
N GLN A 218 8.87 -11.28 -4.46
CA GLN A 218 8.87 -12.49 -3.63
C GLN A 218 9.86 -12.39 -2.47
N TRP A 219 11.08 -11.92 -2.72
CA TRP A 219 12.09 -11.74 -1.68
C TRP A 219 11.63 -10.80 -0.57
N LEU A 220 11.02 -9.67 -0.93
CA LEU A 220 10.49 -8.72 0.05
C LEU A 220 9.27 -9.26 0.83
N SER A 221 8.56 -10.22 0.25
CA SER A 221 7.38 -10.83 0.89
C SER A 221 7.75 -11.79 2.01
N ILE A 222 8.86 -12.53 1.88
CA ILE A 222 9.26 -13.57 2.85
C ILE A 222 9.44 -13.00 4.27
N PRO A 223 10.24 -11.93 4.51
CA PRO A 223 10.40 -11.36 5.84
C PRO A 223 9.07 -10.88 6.46
N LEU A 224 8.15 -10.38 5.63
CA LEU A 224 6.86 -9.86 6.09
C LEU A 224 5.90 -10.99 6.46
N ILE A 225 5.95 -12.12 5.76
CA ILE A 225 5.24 -13.34 6.13
C ILE A 225 5.76 -13.87 7.47
N LEU A 226 7.08 -13.98 7.63
CA LEU A 226 7.71 -14.42 8.88
C LEU A 226 7.36 -13.51 10.06
N THR A 227 7.37 -12.19 9.83
CA THR A 227 6.94 -11.19 10.81
C THR A 227 5.47 -11.37 11.18
N GLY A 228 4.61 -11.67 10.21
CA GLY A 228 3.20 -11.97 10.43
C GLY A 228 3.00 -13.18 11.35
N PHE A 229 3.70 -14.29 11.06
CA PHE A 229 3.67 -15.48 11.92
C PHE A 229 4.23 -15.19 13.32
N PHE A 230 5.31 -14.42 13.43
CA PHE A 230 5.87 -14.01 14.71
C PHE A 230 4.82 -13.28 15.57
N PHE A 231 4.07 -12.33 15.00
CA PHE A 231 3.01 -11.63 15.75
C PHE A 231 1.86 -12.56 16.15
N MET A 232 1.45 -13.47 15.26
CA MET A 232 0.40 -14.45 15.58
C MET A 232 0.81 -15.38 16.74
N LEU A 233 2.02 -15.92 16.71
CA LEU A 233 2.53 -16.83 17.74
C LEU A 233 2.75 -16.14 19.09
N ASN A 234 3.14 -14.87 19.09
CA ASN A 234 3.34 -14.09 20.31
C ASN A 234 2.09 -13.35 20.79
N SER A 235 0.96 -13.48 20.08
CA SER A 235 -0.27 -12.77 20.44
C SER A 235 -0.81 -13.28 21.78
N LYS A 236 -0.88 -12.38 22.77
CA LYS A 236 -1.44 -12.66 24.09
C LYS A 236 -2.87 -12.14 24.17
N LYS A 237 -3.73 -12.92 24.83
CA LYS A 237 -5.10 -12.48 25.14
C LYS A 237 -4.99 -11.36 26.16
N VAL A 238 -5.59 -10.20 25.85
CA VAL A 238 -5.70 -9.03 26.72
C VAL A 238 -7.13 -8.91 27.22
#